data_AF-A0A2D8A7Y6-F1
#
_entry.id   AF-A0A2D8A7Y6-F1
#
_cell.length_a   1.000
_cell.length_b   1.000
_cell.length_c   1.000
_cell.angle_alpha   90.00
_cell.angle_beta   90.00
_cell.angle_gamma   90.00
#
_symmetry.space_group_name_H-M   'P 1'
#
loop_
_entity.id
_entity.type
_entity.pdbx_description
1 polymer ?
#
loop_
_entity_poly.entity_id
_entity_poly.type
_entity_poly.pdbx_seq_one_letter_code
_entity_poly.pdbx_strand_id
1 'polypeptide(L)'
;KLNFAVFPESQGGPLMHIIAAKAVCFKEAMSAEYKEYQAQVLKNAQAMAKTFMERGINIVSGGTDDHLFLVDLIGKEYTGKDADAALGRANITVNKNSVPNDPRSPFVTSGLRIGSPAITSRGFKEEQAIQLTGWICDVLDGLESGDSAAAEAEVQAKVIALCEQFPVYK
;
A
#
# COMPACT_ATOMS: atom_id res chain seq x y z
N LYS A 1 -18.48 -10.56 30.84
CA LYS A 1 -18.86 -11.21 29.54
C LYS A 1 -17.65 -11.26 28.60
N LEU A 2 -17.09 -10.13 28.15
CA LEU A 2 -15.92 -10.14 27.24
C LEU A 2 -14.67 -10.84 27.82
N ASN A 3 -14.27 -10.53 29.06
CA ASN A 3 -13.10 -11.19 29.67
C ASN A 3 -13.24 -12.72 29.75
N PHE A 4 -14.45 -13.21 30.02
CA PHE A 4 -14.76 -14.64 30.09
C PHE A 4 -14.66 -15.30 28.71
N ALA A 5 -15.17 -14.62 27.67
CA ALA A 5 -15.08 -15.10 26.30
C ALA A 5 -13.64 -15.22 25.79
N VAL A 6 -12.73 -14.36 26.29
CA VAL A 6 -11.30 -14.48 26.04
C VAL A 6 -10.71 -15.64 26.82
N PHE A 7 -10.89 -15.66 28.14
CA PHE A 7 -10.44 -16.73 29.02
C PHE A 7 -11.50 -17.03 30.09
N PRO A 8 -11.92 -18.30 30.26
CA PRO A 8 -11.28 -19.51 29.73
C PRO A 8 -11.86 -20.03 28.40
N GLU A 9 -12.79 -19.32 27.76
CA GLU A 9 -13.56 -19.88 26.64
C GLU A 9 -12.73 -20.10 25.36
N SER A 10 -12.05 -19.06 24.85
CA SER A 10 -11.38 -19.12 23.53
C SER A 10 -9.86 -19.31 23.60
N GLN A 11 -9.22 -18.88 24.69
CA GLN A 11 -7.76 -18.86 24.83
C GLN A 11 -7.30 -19.48 26.14
N GLY A 12 -6.03 -19.90 26.17
CA GLY A 12 -5.32 -20.38 27.35
C GLY A 12 -4.46 -19.30 28.01
N GLY A 13 -3.19 -19.62 28.27
CA GLY A 13 -2.25 -18.69 28.89
C GLY A 13 -1.92 -17.46 28.02
N PRO A 14 -1.80 -16.26 28.61
CA PRO A 14 -1.50 -15.04 27.84
C PRO A 14 -0.06 -14.99 27.34
N LEU A 15 0.15 -14.42 26.15
CA LEU A 15 1.47 -14.14 25.59
C LEU A 15 2.05 -12.86 26.19
N MET A 16 2.63 -12.95 27.38
CA MET A 16 3.09 -11.78 28.15
C MET A 16 4.13 -10.92 27.41
N HIS A 17 4.97 -11.52 26.56
CA HIS A 17 5.93 -10.79 25.73
C HIS A 17 5.24 -9.89 24.67
N ILE A 18 4.13 -10.34 24.09
CA ILE A 18 3.33 -9.52 23.16
C ILE A 18 2.58 -8.42 23.90
N ILE A 19 2.08 -8.71 25.11
CA ILE A 19 1.42 -7.70 25.94
C ILE A 19 2.41 -6.58 26.29
N ALA A 20 3.64 -6.95 26.67
CA ALA A 20 4.71 -5.98 26.94
C ALA A 20 5.05 -5.15 25.69
N ALA A 21 5.19 -5.77 24.51
CA ALA A 21 5.44 -5.05 23.27
C ALA A 21 4.30 -4.06 22.92
N LYS A 22 3.03 -4.45 23.10
CA LYS A 22 1.88 -3.56 22.89
C LYS A 22 1.90 -2.35 23.82
N ALA A 23 2.33 -2.51 25.07
CA ALA A 23 2.48 -1.39 25.99
C ALA A 23 3.50 -0.35 25.49
N VAL A 24 4.61 -0.80 24.89
CA VAL A 24 5.58 0.09 24.22
C VAL A 24 4.92 0.81 23.04
N CYS A 25 4.24 0.08 22.15
CA CYS A 25 3.53 0.67 21.02
C CYS A 25 2.48 1.70 21.45
N PHE A 26 1.72 1.45 22.52
CA PHE A 26 0.74 2.42 23.03
C PHE A 26 1.39 3.68 23.60
N LYS A 27 2.55 3.54 24.25
CA LYS A 27 3.32 4.71 24.70
C LYS A 27 3.78 5.57 23.53
N GLU A 28 4.30 4.94 22.47
CA GLU A 28 4.69 5.65 21.23
C GLU A 28 3.47 6.29 20.55
N ALA A 29 2.34 5.58 20.47
CA ALA A 29 1.12 6.10 19.84
C ALA A 29 0.53 7.33 20.54
N MET A 30 0.85 7.55 21.81
CA MET A 30 0.44 8.72 22.58
C MET A 30 1.35 9.95 22.37
N SER A 31 2.44 9.82 21.61
CA SER A 31 3.40 10.90 21.40
C SER A 31 2.92 11.94 20.36
N ALA A 32 3.48 13.15 20.43
CA ALA A 32 3.18 14.20 19.45
C ALA A 32 3.71 13.83 18.05
N GLU A 33 4.89 13.21 18.01
CA GLU A 33 5.54 12.72 16.80
C GLU A 33 4.68 11.66 16.11
N TYR A 34 4.01 10.78 16.86
CA TYR A 34 3.10 9.80 16.26
C TYR A 34 1.88 10.47 15.62
N LYS A 35 1.37 11.56 16.22
CA LYS A 35 0.29 12.36 15.61
C LYS A 35 0.75 13.00 14.29
N GLU A 36 1.96 13.55 14.24
CA GLU A 36 2.55 14.11 13.02
C GLU A 36 2.76 13.03 11.95
N TYR A 37 3.22 11.84 12.36
CA TYR A 37 3.33 10.66 11.49
C TYR A 37 1.97 10.29 10.88
N GLN A 38 0.91 10.19 11.67
CA GLN A 38 -0.43 9.87 11.16
C GLN A 38 -0.96 10.93 10.19
N ALA A 39 -0.70 12.22 10.46
CA ALA A 39 -1.04 13.28 9.50
C ALA A 39 -0.27 13.13 8.18
N GLN A 40 1.00 12.71 8.22
CA GLN A 40 1.78 12.42 7.02
C GLN A 40 1.26 11.21 6.25
N VAL A 41 0.81 10.15 6.94
CA VAL A 41 0.20 8.96 6.32
C VAL A 41 -0.97 9.38 5.44
N LEU A 42 -1.87 10.22 5.95
CA LEU A 42 -3.02 10.74 5.20
C LEU A 42 -2.59 11.57 3.98
N LYS A 43 -1.67 12.53 4.18
CA LYS A 43 -1.16 13.38 3.09
C LYS A 43 -0.54 12.55 1.96
N ASN A 44 0.27 11.55 2.31
CA ASN A 44 0.88 10.64 1.34
C ASN A 44 -0.20 9.85 0.58
N ALA A 45 -1.19 9.27 1.28
CA ALA A 45 -2.26 8.50 0.62
C ALA A 45 -3.08 9.37 -0.35
N GLN A 46 -3.41 10.59 0.05
CA GLN A 46 -4.14 11.56 -0.79
C GLN A 46 -3.31 11.99 -2.01
N ALA A 47 -2.00 12.24 -1.84
CA ALA A 47 -1.10 12.59 -2.93
C ALA A 47 -0.97 11.44 -3.94
N MET A 48 -0.84 10.20 -3.48
CA MET A 48 -0.81 9.01 -4.33
C MET A 48 -2.13 8.84 -5.10
N ALA A 49 -3.28 8.87 -4.41
CA ALA A 49 -4.59 8.73 -5.06
C ALA A 49 -4.82 9.82 -6.12
N LYS A 50 -4.46 11.07 -5.83
CA LYS A 50 -4.51 12.18 -6.78
C LYS A 50 -3.63 11.92 -8.00
N THR A 51 -2.41 11.44 -7.80
CA THR A 51 -1.46 11.14 -8.90
C THR A 51 -2.01 10.06 -9.84
N PHE A 52 -2.62 8.99 -9.29
CA PHE A 52 -3.30 7.98 -10.12
C PHE A 52 -4.41 8.59 -10.98
N MET A 53 -5.25 9.44 -10.39
CA MET A 53 -6.33 10.10 -11.13
C MET A 53 -5.82 11.07 -12.20
N GLU A 54 -4.74 11.80 -11.91
CA GLU A 54 -4.06 12.65 -12.92
C GLU A 54 -3.45 11.84 -14.07
N ARG A 55 -3.06 10.59 -13.80
CA ARG A 55 -2.63 9.60 -14.80
C ARG A 55 -3.80 8.89 -15.50
N GLY A 56 -5.04 9.28 -15.24
CA GLY A 56 -6.23 8.71 -15.86
C GLY A 56 -6.63 7.33 -15.33
N ILE A 57 -6.11 6.94 -14.17
CA ILE A 57 -6.44 5.67 -13.51
C ILE A 57 -7.52 5.93 -12.46
N ASN A 58 -8.59 5.14 -12.51
CA ASN A 58 -9.72 5.29 -11.60
C ASN A 58 -9.36 4.83 -10.18
N ILE A 59 -9.75 5.64 -9.19
CA ILE A 59 -9.71 5.27 -7.77
C ILE A 59 -11.15 5.06 -7.29
N VAL A 60 -11.42 3.93 -6.65
CA VAL A 60 -12.75 3.66 -6.06
C VAL A 60 -13.09 4.80 -5.11
N SER A 61 -14.30 5.35 -5.20
CA SER A 61 -14.79 6.54 -4.47
C SER A 61 -14.13 7.89 -4.82
N GLY A 62 -13.21 7.93 -5.79
CA GLY A 62 -12.62 9.18 -6.30
C GLY A 62 -11.53 9.80 -5.42
N GLY A 63 -10.97 9.04 -4.48
CA GLY A 63 -9.92 9.52 -3.58
C GLY A 63 -9.75 8.64 -2.35
N THR A 64 -9.28 9.25 -1.26
CA THR A 64 -9.23 8.63 0.06
C THR A 64 -9.23 9.66 1.18
N ASP A 65 -9.91 9.33 2.27
CA ASP A 65 -9.91 10.06 3.53
C ASP A 65 -9.11 9.32 4.63
N ASP A 66 -8.46 8.21 4.28
CA ASP A 66 -7.66 7.40 5.20
C ASP A 66 -6.26 7.06 4.64
N HIS A 67 -5.70 5.94 5.08
CA HIS A 67 -4.33 5.51 4.80
C HIS A 67 -4.21 4.60 3.57
N LEU A 68 -5.32 4.24 2.94
CA LEU A 68 -5.37 3.33 1.80
C LEU A 68 -6.37 3.79 0.74
N PHE A 69 -6.28 3.19 -0.45
CA PHE A 69 -7.27 3.34 -1.50
C PHE A 69 -7.25 2.12 -2.42
N LEU A 70 -8.29 1.99 -3.25
CA LEU A 70 -8.40 0.93 -4.25
C LEU A 70 -8.25 1.54 -5.64
N VAL A 71 -7.27 1.02 -6.38
CA VAL A 71 -7.08 1.27 -7.80
C VAL A 71 -8.03 0.34 -8.56
N ASP A 72 -8.87 0.92 -9.41
CA ASP A 72 -9.81 0.21 -10.26
C ASP A 72 -9.17 -0.08 -11.64
N LEU A 73 -9.08 -1.37 -11.96
CA LEU A 73 -8.54 -1.91 -13.21
C LEU A 73 -9.62 -2.57 -14.07
N ILE A 74 -10.91 -2.33 -13.79
CA ILE A 74 -12.00 -2.78 -14.66
C ILE A 74 -11.82 -2.18 -16.06
N GLY A 75 -11.98 -3.01 -17.09
CA GLY A 75 -11.81 -2.62 -18.48
C GLY A 75 -10.36 -2.64 -18.97
N LYS A 76 -9.38 -2.93 -18.10
CA LYS A 76 -7.99 -3.20 -18.49
C LYS A 76 -7.84 -4.63 -18.98
N GLU A 77 -7.03 -4.83 -20.02
CA GLU A 77 -6.74 -6.16 -20.58
C GLU A 77 -6.03 -7.06 -19.55
N TYR A 78 -5.17 -6.47 -18.72
CA TYR A 78 -4.47 -7.16 -17.64
C TYR A 78 -5.29 -7.23 -16.34
N THR A 79 -4.97 -8.21 -15.50
CA THR A 79 -5.66 -8.48 -14.23
C THR A 79 -4.98 -7.83 -13.03
N GLY A 80 -5.69 -7.75 -11.89
CA GLY A 80 -5.06 -7.35 -10.63
C GLY A 80 -3.92 -8.29 -10.24
N LYS A 81 -4.01 -9.58 -10.60
CA LYS A 81 -2.92 -10.55 -10.43
C LYS A 81 -1.71 -10.28 -11.33
N ASP A 82 -1.93 -9.86 -12.57
CA ASP A 82 -0.84 -9.53 -13.48
C ASP A 82 -0.12 -8.25 -13.02
N ALA A 83 -0.89 -7.24 -12.60
CA ALA A 83 -0.37 -6.00 -12.03
C ALA A 83 0.44 -6.24 -10.74
N ASP A 84 -0.09 -7.05 -9.82
CA ASP A 84 0.59 -7.49 -8.58
C ASP A 84 1.94 -8.16 -8.89
N ALA A 85 1.97 -9.03 -9.90
CA ALA A 85 3.19 -9.72 -10.31
C ALA A 85 4.22 -8.79 -10.99
N ALA A 86 3.77 -7.89 -11.88
CA ALA A 86 4.63 -6.93 -12.57
C ALA A 86 5.29 -5.93 -11.61
N LEU A 87 4.49 -5.35 -10.72
CA LEU A 87 4.99 -4.47 -9.67
C LEU A 87 5.93 -5.21 -8.72
N GLY A 88 5.66 -6.48 -8.41
CA GLY A 88 6.56 -7.35 -7.66
C GLY A 88 7.93 -7.50 -8.32
N ARG A 89 7.98 -7.69 -9.65
CA ARG A 89 9.25 -7.73 -10.42
C ARG A 89 10.00 -6.39 -10.37
N ALA A 90 9.27 -5.28 -10.27
CA ALA A 90 9.80 -3.94 -10.10
C ALA A 90 10.16 -3.57 -8.63
N ASN A 91 10.16 -4.53 -7.70
CA ASN A 91 10.37 -4.34 -6.25
C ASN A 91 9.31 -3.45 -5.56
N ILE A 92 8.09 -3.37 -6.09
CA ILE A 92 6.97 -2.67 -5.48
C ILE A 92 5.96 -3.71 -4.98
N THR A 93 5.82 -3.83 -3.66
CA THR A 93 4.85 -4.76 -3.06
C THR A 93 3.48 -4.10 -2.93
N VAL A 94 2.50 -4.66 -3.62
CA VAL A 94 1.08 -4.28 -3.53
C VAL A 94 0.25 -5.49 -3.15
N ASN A 95 -1.08 -5.32 -3.14
CA ASN A 95 -2.01 -6.43 -2.96
C ASN A 95 -3.12 -6.33 -3.99
N LYS A 96 -3.25 -7.35 -4.85
CA LYS A 96 -4.46 -7.51 -5.67
C LYS A 96 -5.71 -7.60 -4.80
N ASN A 97 -6.75 -6.87 -5.18
CA ASN A 97 -7.96 -6.73 -4.37
C ASN A 97 -9.18 -6.57 -5.28
N SER A 98 -10.31 -7.17 -4.90
CA SER A 98 -11.57 -6.95 -5.62
C SER A 98 -12.05 -5.51 -5.48
N VAL A 99 -12.75 -5.04 -6.50
CA VAL A 99 -13.41 -3.71 -6.54
C VAL A 99 -14.93 -3.89 -6.63
N PRO A 100 -15.74 -2.84 -6.42
CA PRO A 100 -17.19 -2.95 -6.58
C PRO A 100 -17.56 -3.45 -7.98
N ASN A 101 -18.45 -4.44 -8.05
CA ASN A 101 -18.88 -5.09 -9.30
C ASN A 101 -17.73 -5.73 -10.10
N ASP A 102 -16.70 -6.25 -9.43
CA ASP A 102 -15.56 -6.91 -10.07
C ASP A 102 -16.03 -8.04 -11.03
N PRO A 103 -15.74 -7.94 -12.34
CA PRO A 103 -16.10 -9.00 -13.30
C PRO A 103 -15.22 -10.24 -13.18
N ARG A 104 -14.08 -10.15 -12.46
CA ARG A 104 -13.12 -11.24 -12.28
C ARG A 104 -13.30 -11.92 -10.92
N SER A 105 -12.81 -13.15 -10.83
CA SER A 105 -12.92 -13.93 -9.58
C SER A 105 -12.04 -13.33 -8.45
N PRO A 106 -12.33 -13.63 -7.18
CA PRO A 106 -11.52 -13.17 -6.04
C PRO A 106 -10.04 -13.60 -6.07
N PHE A 107 -9.67 -14.59 -6.88
CA PHE A 107 -8.28 -15.06 -7.03
C PHE A 107 -7.49 -14.28 -8.09
N VAL A 108 -8.18 -13.57 -8.98
CA VAL A 108 -7.61 -12.85 -10.12
C VAL A 108 -7.78 -11.34 -9.93
N THR A 109 -9.01 -10.91 -9.59
CA THR A 109 -9.42 -9.53 -9.26
C THR A 109 -9.21 -8.49 -10.37
N SER A 110 -9.90 -7.36 -10.26
CA SER A 110 -9.75 -6.19 -11.15
C SER A 110 -9.30 -4.94 -10.39
N GLY A 111 -8.46 -5.09 -9.36
CA GLY A 111 -7.95 -3.94 -8.64
C GLY A 111 -6.71 -4.21 -7.80
N LEU A 112 -6.15 -3.12 -7.28
CA LEU A 112 -5.04 -3.12 -6.33
C LEU A 112 -5.41 -2.31 -5.10
N ARG A 113 -5.03 -2.77 -3.91
CA ARG A 113 -5.08 -1.98 -2.68
C ARG A 113 -3.70 -1.41 -2.38
N ILE A 114 -3.64 -0.08 -2.30
CA ILE A 114 -2.41 0.67 -2.02
C ILE A 114 -2.56 1.39 -0.69
N GLY A 115 -1.50 1.45 0.11
CA GLY A 115 -1.50 2.16 1.38
C GLY A 115 -0.16 2.84 1.68
N SER A 116 -0.22 3.95 2.39
CA SER A 116 0.93 4.81 2.70
C SER A 116 1.67 4.56 4.04
N PRO A 117 1.18 3.80 5.05
CA PRO A 117 1.87 3.70 6.35
C PRO A 117 3.32 3.23 6.26
N ALA A 118 3.59 2.17 5.51
CA ALA A 118 4.93 1.56 5.46
C ALA A 118 5.98 2.50 4.86
N ILE A 119 5.66 3.19 3.75
CA ILE A 119 6.58 4.16 3.14
C ILE A 119 6.75 5.40 4.03
N THR A 120 5.70 5.81 4.73
CA THR A 120 5.72 6.96 5.62
C THR A 120 6.61 6.69 6.84
N SER A 121 6.55 5.47 7.39
CA SER A 121 7.44 5.05 8.49
C SER A 121 8.92 5.03 8.09
N ARG A 122 9.22 4.86 6.80
CA ARG A 122 10.60 4.98 6.27
C ARG A 122 11.05 6.43 6.05
N GLY A 123 10.14 7.39 6.23
CA GLY A 123 10.42 8.82 6.08
C GLY A 123 9.94 9.44 4.78
N PHE A 124 9.20 8.70 3.93
CA PHE A 124 8.68 9.28 2.68
C PHE A 124 7.69 10.41 2.97
N LYS A 125 7.80 11.47 2.17
CA LYS A 125 6.86 12.59 2.10
C LYS A 125 6.11 12.55 0.77
N GLU A 126 5.26 13.55 0.55
CA GLU A 126 4.38 13.63 -0.62
C GLU A 126 5.17 13.52 -1.92
N GLU A 127 6.34 14.14 -2.00
CA GLU A 127 7.23 14.07 -3.17
C GLU A 127 7.62 12.62 -3.52
N GLN A 128 8.14 11.86 -2.55
CA GLN A 128 8.52 10.47 -2.78
C GLN A 128 7.29 9.58 -3.04
N ALA A 129 6.16 9.88 -2.40
CA ALA A 129 4.90 9.16 -2.62
C ALA A 129 4.34 9.38 -4.04
N ILE A 130 4.40 10.61 -4.54
CA ILE A 130 4.03 10.96 -5.93
C ILE A 130 4.99 10.28 -6.91
N GLN A 131 6.30 10.34 -6.65
CA GLN A 131 7.31 9.69 -7.48
C GLN A 131 7.08 8.17 -7.58
N LEU A 132 6.90 7.50 -6.44
CA LEU A 132 6.58 6.06 -6.39
C LEU A 132 5.28 5.75 -7.14
N THR A 133 4.25 6.60 -7.00
CA THR A 133 2.98 6.41 -7.72
C THR A 133 3.15 6.55 -9.23
N GLY A 134 3.98 7.49 -9.68
CA GLY A 134 4.36 7.63 -11.08
C GLY A 134 4.96 6.33 -11.62
N TRP A 135 5.90 5.73 -10.89
CA TRP A 135 6.52 4.46 -11.28
C TRP A 135 5.54 3.29 -11.31
N ILE A 136 4.57 3.26 -10.38
CA ILE A 136 3.49 2.27 -10.44
C ILE A 136 2.71 2.44 -11.75
N CYS A 137 2.34 3.66 -12.10
CA CYS A 137 1.62 3.95 -13.34
C CYS A 137 2.45 3.56 -14.57
N ASP A 138 3.76 3.82 -14.58
CA ASP A 138 4.63 3.46 -15.71
C ASP A 138 4.66 1.94 -15.96
N VAL A 139 4.67 1.12 -14.91
CA VAL A 139 4.57 -0.34 -15.02
C VAL A 139 3.18 -0.77 -15.53
N LEU A 140 2.11 -0.14 -15.06
CA LEU A 140 0.75 -0.41 -15.51
C LEU A 140 0.55 -0.05 -16.99
N ASP A 141 1.12 1.07 -17.44
CA ASP A 141 1.11 1.49 -18.85
C ASP A 141 1.89 0.49 -19.72
N GLY A 142 3.00 -0.05 -19.21
CA GLY A 142 3.73 -1.16 -19.84
C GLY A 142 2.85 -2.40 -20.04
N LEU A 143 2.07 -2.79 -19.03
CA LEU A 143 1.13 -3.91 -19.15
C LEU A 143 0.03 -3.63 -20.18
N GLU A 144 -0.52 -2.41 -20.19
CA GLU A 144 -1.53 -2.00 -21.17
C GLU A 144 -1.00 -2.06 -22.61
N SER A 145 0.27 -1.70 -22.81
CA SER A 145 0.92 -1.76 -24.14
C SER A 145 1.37 -3.16 -24.54
N GLY A 146 1.27 -4.16 -23.65
CA GLY A 146 1.64 -5.56 -23.89
C GLY A 146 3.11 -5.89 -23.62
N ASP A 147 3.94 -4.91 -23.25
CA ASP A 147 5.33 -5.11 -22.83
C ASP A 147 5.70 -4.17 -21.66
N SER A 148 5.80 -4.75 -20.47
CA SER A 148 6.18 -4.04 -19.24
C SER A 148 7.64 -4.27 -18.85
N ALA A 149 8.39 -5.13 -19.54
CA ALA A 149 9.70 -5.59 -19.05
C ALA A 149 10.72 -4.45 -18.93
N ALA A 150 10.72 -3.52 -19.89
CA ALA A 150 11.59 -2.35 -19.85
C ALA A 150 11.23 -1.40 -18.68
N ALA A 151 9.93 -1.12 -18.49
CA ALA A 151 9.44 -0.28 -17.41
C ALA A 151 9.72 -0.91 -16.03
N GLU A 152 9.51 -2.21 -15.89
CA GLU A 152 9.81 -2.95 -14.66
C GLU A 152 11.29 -2.86 -14.28
N ALA A 153 12.20 -3.06 -15.23
CA ALA A 153 13.65 -3.00 -14.97
C ALA A 153 14.11 -1.58 -14.60
N GLU A 154 13.61 -0.57 -15.30
CA GLU A 154 13.91 0.84 -15.00
C GLU A 154 13.37 1.24 -13.61
N VAL A 155 12.12 0.90 -13.32
CA VAL A 155 11.49 1.19 -12.02
C VAL A 155 12.19 0.43 -10.90
N GLN A 156 12.59 -0.82 -11.11
CA GLN A 156 13.31 -1.60 -10.10
C GLN A 156 14.58 -0.87 -9.66
N ALA A 157 15.38 -0.37 -10.61
CA ALA A 157 16.60 0.37 -10.30
C ALA A 157 16.31 1.66 -9.50
N LYS A 158 15.26 2.41 -9.89
CA LYS A 158 14.82 3.63 -9.19
C LYS A 158 14.33 3.34 -7.77
N VAL A 159 13.55 2.27 -7.59
CA VAL A 159 13.02 1.85 -6.29
C VAL A 159 14.14 1.45 -5.34
N ILE A 160 15.14 0.70 -5.81
CA ILE A 160 16.31 0.32 -5.02
C ILE A 160 17.07 1.58 -4.56
N ALA A 161 17.38 2.48 -5.49
CA ALA A 161 18.10 3.73 -5.18
C ALA A 161 17.33 4.63 -4.19
N LEU A 162 16.00 4.69 -4.30
CA LEU A 162 15.18 5.43 -3.33
C LEU A 162 15.17 4.73 -1.97
N CYS A 163 15.06 3.40 -1.94
CA CYS A 163 15.08 2.64 -0.71
C CYS A 163 16.41 2.77 0.07
N GLU A 164 17.54 2.89 -0.62
CA GLU A 164 18.85 3.11 -0.02
C GLU A 164 18.94 4.47 0.69
N GLN A 165 18.26 5.50 0.18
CA GLN A 165 18.18 6.82 0.81
C GLN A 165 17.32 6.83 2.08
N PHE A 166 16.38 5.89 2.19
CA PHE A 166 15.42 5.77 3.29
C PHE A 166 15.44 4.36 3.92
N PRO A 167 16.53 3.94 4.58
CA PRO A 167 16.68 2.58 5.11
C PRO A 167 15.70 2.30 6.27
N VAL A 168 15.31 1.03 6.44
CA VAL A 168 14.35 0.59 7.47
C VAL A 168 14.97 0.56 8.88
N TYR A 169 16.24 0.17 8.99
CA TYR A 169 17.00 0.15 10.24
C TYR A 169 18.32 0.89 10.04
N LYS A 170 18.75 1.63 11.07
CA LYS A 170 20.09 2.21 11.18
C LYS A 170 20.84 1.54 12.31
#